data_AF-A0A0R0CDL9-F1
#
_entry.id   AF-A0A0R0CDL9-F1
#
_cell.length_a   1.000
_cell.length_b   1.000
_cell.length_c   1.000
_cell.angle_alpha   90.00
_cell.angle_beta   90.00
_cell.angle_gamma   90.00
#
_symmetry.space_group_name_H-M   'P 1'
#
loop_
_entity.id
_entity.type
_entity.pdbx_description
1 polymer ?
#
loop_
_entity_poly.entity_id
_entity_poly.type
_entity_poly.pdbx_seq_one_letter_code
_entity_poly.pdbx_strand_id
1 'polypeptide(L)' 'MDVSERALMMHKIMVIANTHGWQIAVTHFLMTKGVPYLSDLTTPQLDDLLDRMHGYVDAAEMGACMHDAMPTT' A
#
# COMPACT_ATOMS: atom_id res chain seq x y z
N MET A 1 15.45 20.91 -5.01
CA MET A 1 14.71 20.36 -3.85
C MET A 1 14.83 18.86 -3.95
N ASP A 2 15.80 18.28 -3.26
CA ASP A 2 15.94 16.83 -3.16
C ASP A 2 14.82 16.32 -2.25
N VAL A 3 13.80 15.74 -2.86
CA VAL A 3 12.75 15.04 -2.12
C VAL A 3 13.43 13.82 -1.50
N SER A 4 13.50 13.78 -0.16
CA SER A 4 14.07 12.62 0.54
C SER A 4 13.39 11.34 0.06
N GLU A 5 14.16 10.27 -0.15
CA GLU A 5 13.62 8.95 -0.58
C GLU A 5 12.45 8.50 0.30
N ARG A 6 12.51 8.83 1.60
CA ARG A 6 11.44 8.58 2.56
C ARG A 6 10.11 9.27 2.20
N ALA A 7 10.16 10.55 1.82
CA ALA A 7 8.97 11.28 1.40
C ALA A 7 8.36 10.69 0.12
N LEU A 8 9.20 10.17 -0.77
CA LEU A 8 8.78 9.51 -2.01
C LEU A 8 8.09 8.17 -1.73
N MET A 9 8.58 7.38 -0.76
CA MET A 9 7.91 6.15 -0.30
C MET A 9 6.54 6.44 0.30
N MET A 10 6.43 7.42 1.21
CA MET A 10 5.16 7.82 1.81
C MET A 10 4.15 8.24 0.74
N HIS A 11 4.60 9.01 -0.25
CA HIS A 11 3.77 9.43 -1.36
C HIS A 11 3.26 8.23 -2.17
N LYS A 12 4.13 7.28 -2.53
CA LYS A 12 3.74 6.06 -3.23
C LYS A 12 2.69 5.25 -2.45
N ILE A 13 2.89 5.04 -1.15
CA ILE A 13 1.93 4.33 -0.29
C ILE A 13 0.55 5.02 -0.35
N MET A 14 0.52 6.34 -0.18
CA MET A 14 -0.74 7.09 -0.25
C MET A 14 -1.39 7.04 -1.64
N VAL A 15 -0.60 7.07 -2.71
CA VAL A 15 -1.13 6.93 -4.08
C VAL A 15 -1.79 5.57 -4.26
N ILE A 16 -1.11 4.46 -3.94
CA ILE A 16 -1.68 3.11 -4.08
C ILE A 16 -2.95 2.99 -3.21
N ALA A 17 -2.89 3.43 -1.95
CA ALA A 17 -4.04 3.36 -1.05
C ALA A 17 -5.25 4.15 -1.57
N ASN A 18 -5.05 5.32 -2.16
CA ASN A 18 -6.14 6.11 -2.73
C ASN A 18 -6.67 5.53 -4.04
N THR A 19 -5.80 5.01 -4.91
CA THR A 19 -6.20 4.39 -6.17
C THR A 19 -7.10 3.18 -5.95
N HIS A 20 -6.81 2.36 -4.95
CA HIS A 20 -7.55 1.13 -4.67
C HIS A 20 -8.57 1.24 -3.52
N GLY A 21 -8.67 2.38 -2.85
CA GLY A 21 -9.54 2.56 -1.69
C GLY A 21 -9.09 1.80 -0.43
N TRP A 22 -7.78 1.58 -0.29
CA TRP A 22 -7.17 0.80 0.80
C TRP A 22 -6.59 1.67 1.92
N GLN A 23 -7.12 2.87 2.14
CA GLN A 23 -6.64 3.75 3.22
C GLN A 23 -6.76 3.09 4.60
N ILE A 24 -7.77 2.23 4.79
CA ILE A 24 -7.97 1.46 6.01
C ILE A 24 -6.81 0.50 6.28
N ALA A 25 -6.21 -0.11 5.24
CA ALA A 25 -5.06 -1.00 5.41
C ALA A 25 -3.83 -0.24 5.94
N VAL A 26 -3.62 0.98 5.44
CA VAL A 26 -2.57 1.88 5.93
C VAL A 26 -2.84 2.27 7.38
N THR A 27 -4.07 2.67 7.72
CA THR A 27 -4.45 3.00 9.11
C THR A 27 -4.26 1.82 10.06
N HIS A 28 -4.63 0.60 9.65
CA HIS A 28 -4.45 -0.60 10.45
C HIS A 28 -2.97 -0.91 10.70
N PHE A 29 -2.12 -0.72 9.69
CA PHE A 29 -0.67 -0.87 9.86
C PHE A 29 -0.11 0.15 10.87
N LEU A 30 -0.52 1.42 10.77
CA LEU A 30 -0.13 2.48 11.71
C LEU A 30 -0.54 2.12 13.16
N MET A 31 -1.77 1.65 13.34
CA MET A 31 -2.27 1.17 14.65
C MET A 31 -1.45 -0.02 15.19
N THR A 32 -1.10 -0.97 14.32
CA THR A 32 -0.29 -2.14 14.71
C THR A 32 1.11 -1.75 15.17
N LYS A 33 1.68 -0.69 14.58
CA LYS A 33 2.98 -0.14 14.97
C LYS A 33 2.89 0.86 16.12
N GLY A 34 1.67 1.22 16.57
CA GLY A 34 1.44 2.18 17.64
C GLY A 34 1.79 3.62 17.28
N VAL A 35 1.80 3.96 15.98
CA VAL A 35 2.13 5.31 15.52
C VAL A 35 0.92 5.99 14.85
N PRO A 36 0.76 7.32 14.98
CA PRO A 36 -0.37 8.02 14.40
C PRO A 36 -0.19 8.35 12.92
N TYR A 37 1.04 8.54 12.44
CA TYR A 37 1.31 9.00 11.07
C TYR A 37 2.39 8.19 10.38
N LEU A 38 2.37 8.19 9.03
CA LEU A 38 3.43 7.60 8.22
C LEU A 38 4.80 8.22 8.54
N SER A 39 4.84 9.51 8.88
CA SER A 39 6.07 10.24 9.25
C SER A 39 6.80 9.67 10.46
N ASP A 40 6.07 9.00 11.35
CA ASP A 40 6.59 8.38 12.56
C ASP A 40 7.13 6.97 12.31
N LEU A 41 6.89 6.41 11.12
CA LEU A 41 7.47 5.14 10.71
C LEU A 41 8.96 5.31 10.40
N THR A 42 9.73 4.34 10.87
CA THR A 42 11.13 4.18 10.46
C THR A 42 11.20 3.77 8.98
N THR A 43 12.31 4.07 8.32
CA THR A 43 12.54 3.67 6.93
C THR A 43 12.23 2.18 6.64
N PRO A 44 12.68 1.19 7.44
CA PRO A 44 12.33 -0.21 7.19
C PRO A 44 10.83 -0.52 7.35
N GLN A 45 10.11 0.23 8.19
CA GLN A 45 8.65 0.04 8.32
C GLN A 45 7.88 0.64 7.14
N LEU A 46 8.37 1.75 6.57
CA LEU A 46 7.82 2.31 5.34
C LEU A 46 8.06 1.38 4.15
N ASP A 47 9.25 0.78 4.08
CA ASP A 47 9.60 -0.20 3.06
C ASP A 47 8.71 -1.45 3.16
N ASP A 48 8.54 -2.03 4.36
CA ASP A 48 7.62 -3.16 4.62
C ASP A 48 6.17 -2.82 4.27
N LEU A 49 5.70 -1.59 4.55
CA LEU A 49 4.37 -1.17 4.16
C LEU A 49 4.23 -1.01 2.64
N LEU A 50 5.23 -0.43 1.98
CA LEU A 50 5.22 -0.24 0.54
C LEU A 50 5.24 -1.58 -0.20
N ASP A 51 6.09 -2.52 0.23
CA ASP A 51 6.15 -3.88 -0.31
C ASP A 51 4.81 -4.62 -0.17
N ARG A 52 4.17 -4.54 1.00
CA ARG A 52 2.81 -5.11 1.19
C ARG A 52 1.77 -4.50 0.29
N MET A 53 1.79 -3.18 0.10
CA MET A 53 0.86 -2.50 -0.79
C MET A 53 1.06 -2.98 -2.24
N HIS A 54 2.30 -3.16 -2.69
CA HIS A 54 2.59 -3.78 -3.98
C HIS A 54 2.10 -5.22 -4.07
N GLY A 55 2.33 -6.04 -3.04
CA GLY A 55 1.80 -7.41 -2.99
C GLY A 55 0.27 -7.48 -3.05
N TYR A 56 -0.44 -6.51 -2.44
CA TYR A 56 -1.90 -6.40 -2.56
C TYR A 56 -2.33 -6.01 -3.97
N VAL A 57 -1.60 -5.12 -4.64
CA VAL A 57 -1.84 -4.77 -6.05
C VAL A 57 -1.67 -6.00 -6.93
N ASP A 58 -0.55 -6.71 -6.82
CA ASP A 58 -0.28 -7.91 -7.61
C ASP A 58 -1.37 -8.97 -7.40
N ALA A 59 -1.78 -9.18 -6.15
CA ALA A 59 -2.88 -10.11 -5.82
C ALA A 59 -4.23 -9.65 -6.38
N ALA A 60 -4.52 -8.34 -6.35
CA ALA A 60 -5.75 -7.78 -6.89
C ALA A 60 -5.80 -7.87 -8.42
N GLU A 61 -4.69 -7.62 -9.12
CA GLU A 61 -4.58 -7.77 -10.56
C GLU A 61 -4.71 -9.24 -10.99
N MET A 62 -4.08 -10.15 -10.23
CA MET A 62 -4.22 -11.59 -10.47
C MET A 62 -5.65 -12.08 -10.21
N GLY A 63 -6.28 -11.60 -9.14
CA GLY A 63 -7.67 -11.91 -8.80
C GLY A 63 -8.67 -11.36 -9.80
N ALA A 64 -8.43 -10.17 -10.35
CA ALA A 64 -9.24 -9.60 -11.43
C ALA A 64 -9.12 -10.43 -12.73
N CYS A 65 -7.91 -10.88 -13.07
CA CYS A 65 -7.66 -11.77 -14.20
C CYS A 65 -8.40 -13.12 -14.07
N MET A 66 -8.54 -13.64 -12.85
CA MET A 66 -9.31 -14.86 -12.57
C MET A 66 -10.83 -14.66 -12.65
N HIS A 67 -11.35 -13.48 -12.31
CA HIS A 67 -12.78 -13.20 -12.36
C HIS A 67 -13.29 -13.05 -13.81
N ASP A 68 -12.47 -12.49 -14.71
CA ASP A 68 -12.76 -12.39 -16.15
C ASP A 68 -12.69 -13.75 -16.86
N ALA A 69 -12.05 -14.75 -16.25
CA ALA A 69 -11.90 -16.10 -16.79
C ALA A 69 -13.07 -17.05 -16.45
N MET A 70 -14.15 -16.58 -15.81
CA MET A 70 -15.34 -17.39 -15.64
C MET A 70 -16.18 -17.35 -16.93
N PRO A 71 -16.28 -18.45 -17.71
CA PRO A 71 -17.13 -18.46 -18.88
C PRO A 71 -18.58 -18.35 -18.43
N THR A 72 -19.29 -17.36 -18.95
CA THR A 72 -20.74 -17.23 -18.79
C THR A 72 -21.40 -18.47 -19.43
N THR A 73 -21.77 -19.46 -18.62
CA THR A 73 -22.64 -20.57 -19.03
C THR A 73 -24.08 -20.13 -19.19
#